data_AF-A0A960PDN5-F1
#
_entry.id   AF-A0A960PDN5-F1
#
_cell.length_a   1.000
_cell.length_b   1.000
_cell.length_c   1.000
_cell.angle_alpha   90.00
_cell.angle_beta   90.00
_cell.angle_gamma   90.00
#
_symmetry.space_group_name_H-M   'P 1'
#
loop_
_entity.id
_entity.type
_entity.pdbx_description
1 polymer ?
#
loop_
_entity_poly.entity_id
_entity_poly.type
_entity_poly.pdbx_seq_one_letter_code
_entity_poly.pdbx_strand_id
1 'polypeptide(L)'
;LAEKFPEAVEPRFYLGVAELLDGDPRAASGDLEAARRIGGEALDDEIAWYLAAARERSGAWPDAAALLEQLCRAEGERREQACAALGR
;
A
#
# COMPACT_ATOMS: atom_id res chain seq x y z
N LEU A 1 16.29 -9.91 0.24
CA LEU A 1 15.58 -10.65 -0.83
C LEU A 1 15.13 -9.69 -1.93
N ALA A 2 14.49 -8.58 -1.59
CA ALA A 2 14.10 -7.53 -2.53
C ALA A 2 15.25 -7.04 -3.44
N GLU A 3 16.45 -6.86 -2.90
CA GLU A 3 17.63 -6.48 -3.71
C GLU A 3 18.09 -7.55 -4.70
N LYS A 4 17.76 -8.83 -4.46
CA LYS A 4 18.16 -9.94 -5.32
C LYS A 4 17.20 -10.18 -6.49
N PHE A 5 15.98 -9.66 -6.39
CA PHE A 5 14.91 -9.81 -7.38
C PHE A 5 14.22 -8.46 -7.62
N PRO A 6 14.91 -7.49 -8.26
CA PRO A 6 14.42 -6.12 -8.35
C PRO A 6 13.18 -5.95 -9.23
N GLU A 7 12.88 -6.93 -10.08
CA GLU A 7 11.71 -6.94 -10.98
C GLU A 7 10.53 -7.74 -10.42
N ALA A 8 10.69 -8.43 -9.30
CA ALA A 8 9.60 -9.14 -8.64
C ALA A 8 8.88 -8.18 -7.69
N VAL A 9 7.55 -8.12 -7.78
CA VAL A 9 6.73 -7.23 -6.96
C VAL A 9 6.64 -7.70 -5.51
N GLU A 10 6.56 -9.02 -5.30
CA GLU A 10 6.28 -9.66 -4.02
C GLU A 10 7.35 -9.36 -2.95
N PRO A 11 8.66 -9.43 -3.25
CA PRO A 11 9.68 -9.12 -2.25
C PRO A 11 9.59 -7.69 -1.70
N ARG A 12 9.27 -6.72 -2.56
CA ARG A 12 9.10 -5.31 -2.15
C ARG A 12 7.78 -5.13 -1.40
N PHE A 13 6.71 -5.71 -1.90
CA PHE A 13 5.40 -5.69 -1.25
C PHE A 13 5.47 -6.25 0.18
N TYR A 14 5.96 -7.48 0.35
CA TYR A 14 6.01 -8.13 1.67
C TYR A 14 7.00 -7.45 2.62
N LEU A 15 8.09 -6.87 2.11
CA LEU A 15 9.00 -6.07 2.94
C LEU A 15 8.29 -4.83 3.49
N GLY A 16 7.62 -4.06 2.63
CA GLY A 16 6.89 -2.88 3.07
C GLY A 16 5.75 -3.18 4.05
N VAL A 17 5.05 -4.31 3.87
CA VAL A 17 4.06 -4.79 4.86
C VAL A 17 4.72 -5.10 6.20
N ALA A 18 5.87 -5.79 6.20
CA ALA A 18 6.60 -6.13 7.42
C ALA A 18 7.08 -4.86 8.17
N GLU A 19 7.61 -3.88 7.45
CA GLU A 19 8.05 -2.59 8.02
C GLU A 19 6.87 -1.81 8.63
N LEU A 20 5.71 -1.83 7.98
CA LEU A 20 4.52 -1.20 8.53
C LEU A 20 4.08 -1.86 9.84
N LEU A 21 4.15 -3.19 9.90
CA LEU A 21 3.85 -3.95 11.12
C LEU A 21 4.88 -3.72 12.23
N ASP A 22 6.14 -3.49 11.87
CA ASP A 22 7.23 -3.12 12.80
C ASP A 22 7.13 -1.66 13.30
N GLY A 23 6.22 -0.88 12.72
CA GLY A 23 5.97 0.50 13.14
C GLY A 23 6.82 1.55 12.43
N ASP A 24 7.43 1.20 11.29
CA ASP A 24 8.11 2.14 10.41
C ASP A 24 7.26 2.45 9.16
N PRO A 25 6.29 3.38 9.25
CA PRO A 25 5.47 3.74 8.11
C PRO A 25 6.26 4.45 6.99
N ARG A 26 7.45 5.02 7.30
CA ARG A 26 8.26 5.72 6.30
C ARG A 26 9.01 4.72 5.42
N ALA A 27 9.65 3.73 6.02
CA ALA A 27 10.27 2.63 5.28
C ALA A 27 9.22 1.88 4.44
N ALA A 28 8.10 1.51 5.08
CA ALA A 28 6.99 0.83 4.43
C ALA A 28 6.50 1.57 3.18
N SER A 29 6.34 2.89 3.27
CA SER A 29 5.91 3.71 2.12
C SER A 29 6.90 3.61 0.96
N GLY A 30 8.21 3.61 1.23
CA GLY A 30 9.23 3.50 0.21
C GLY A 30 9.21 2.16 -0.54
N ASP A 31 9.10 1.04 0.18
CA ASP A 31 9.06 -0.28 -0.44
C ASP A 31 7.73 -0.59 -1.12
N LEU A 32 6.60 -0.13 -0.58
CA LEU A 32 5.29 -0.26 -1.23
C LEU A 32 5.19 0.59 -2.50
N GLU A 33 5.81 1.78 -2.54
CA GLU A 33 5.93 2.55 -3.79
C GLU A 33 6.82 1.87 -4.82
N ALA A 34 7.91 1.24 -4.38
CA ALA A 34 8.74 0.44 -5.28
C ALA A 34 7.95 -0.74 -5.86
N ALA A 35 7.18 -1.45 -5.03
CA ALA A 35 6.26 -2.51 -5.47
C ALA A 35 5.24 -1.99 -6.49
N ARG A 36 4.60 -0.84 -6.21
CA ARG A 36 3.64 -0.21 -7.11
C ARG A 36 4.24 0.14 -8.49
N ARG A 37 5.51 0.58 -8.53
CA ARG A 37 6.20 0.91 -9.78
C ARG A 37 6.57 -0.33 -10.60
N ILE A 38 6.88 -1.44 -9.94
CA ILE A 38 7.10 -2.73 -10.61
C ILE A 38 5.78 -3.21 -11.23
N GLY A 39 4.69 -3.07 -10.47
CA GLY A 39 3.34 -3.45 -10.89
C GLY A 39 3.06 -4.94 -10.72
N GLY A 40 1.79 -5.31 -10.80
CA GLY A 40 1.34 -6.69 -10.76
C GLY A 40 -0.13 -6.75 -10.39
N GLU A 41 -0.98 -7.05 -11.37
CA GLU A 41 -2.46 -6.95 -11.24
C GLU A 41 -3.00 -7.64 -9.98
N ALA A 42 -2.41 -8.77 -9.58
CA ALA A 42 -2.84 -9.54 -8.41
C ALA A 42 -2.62 -8.84 -7.06
N LEU A 43 -1.70 -7.87 -6.98
CA LEU A 43 -1.33 -7.17 -5.75
C LEU A 43 -1.62 -5.68 -5.77
N ASP A 44 -2.14 -5.12 -6.86
CA ASP A 44 -2.32 -3.66 -6.99
C ASP A 44 -3.25 -3.10 -5.89
N ASP A 45 -4.35 -3.78 -5.59
CA ASP A 45 -5.28 -3.38 -4.52
C ASP A 45 -4.64 -3.49 -3.12
N GLU A 46 -3.87 -4.55 -2.90
CA GLU A 46 -3.16 -4.78 -1.64
C GLU A 46 -2.06 -3.73 -1.43
N ILE A 47 -1.27 -3.44 -2.47
CA ILE A 47 -0.24 -2.40 -2.45
C ILE A 47 -0.88 -1.05 -2.15
N ALA A 48 -1.98 -0.69 -2.83
CA ALA A 48 -2.67 0.57 -2.57
C ALA A 48 -3.23 0.64 -1.14
N TRP A 49 -3.76 -0.47 -0.61
CA TRP A 49 -4.30 -0.54 0.74
C TRP A 49 -3.22 -0.33 1.80
N TYR A 50 -2.11 -1.07 1.73
CA TYR A 50 -1.02 -0.94 2.69
C TYR A 50 -0.28 0.39 2.54
N LEU A 51 -0.17 0.93 1.33
CA LEU A 51 0.42 2.25 1.11
C LEU A 51 -0.47 3.34 1.73
N ALA A 52 -1.79 3.23 1.63
CA ALA A 52 -2.71 4.13 2.32
C ALA A 52 -2.52 4.09 3.84
N ALA A 53 -2.42 2.89 4.43
CA ALA A 53 -2.17 2.73 5.86
C ALA A 53 -0.81 3.32 6.30
N ALA A 54 0.24 3.15 5.49
CA ALA A 54 1.55 3.76 5.75
C ALA A 54 1.49 5.30 5.68
N ARG A 55 0.77 5.84 4.71
CA ARG A 55 0.55 7.30 4.55
C ARG A 55 -0.26 7.88 5.70
N GLU A 56 -1.33 7.22 6.14
CA GLU A 56 -2.11 7.60 7.31
C GLU A 56 -1.22 7.66 8.57
N ARG A 57 -0.48 6.58 8.84
CA ARG A 57 0.38 6.47 10.03
C ARG A 57 1.57 7.44 10.06
N SER A 58 1.96 7.94 8.89
CA SER A 58 3.00 8.98 8.77
C SER A 58 2.45 10.41 8.74
N GLY A 59 1.12 10.58 8.89
CA GLY A 59 0.45 11.89 8.90
C GLY A 59 0.16 12.46 7.50
N ALA A 60 0.44 11.71 6.43
CA ALA A 60 0.16 12.08 5.05
C ALA A 60 -1.28 11.71 4.65
N TRP A 61 -2.27 12.21 5.40
CA TRP A 61 -3.68 11.87 5.17
C TRP A 61 -4.18 12.19 3.76
N PRO A 62 -3.84 13.32 3.10
CA PRO A 62 -4.29 13.57 1.73
C PRO A 62 -3.86 12.47 0.75
N ASP A 63 -2.64 11.96 0.89
CA ASP A 63 -2.13 10.86 0.05
C ASP A 63 -2.84 9.54 0.37
N ALA A 64 -3.09 9.28 1.66
CA ALA A 64 -3.87 8.12 2.09
C ALA A 64 -5.29 8.14 1.53
N ALA A 65 -5.97 9.29 1.64
CA ALA A 65 -7.34 9.47 1.18
C ALA A 65 -7.45 9.24 -0.34
N ALA A 66 -6.50 9.75 -1.14
CA ALA A 66 -6.50 9.52 -2.58
C ALA A 66 -6.43 8.02 -2.95
N LEU A 67 -5.62 7.24 -2.23
CA LEU A 67 -5.53 5.79 -2.41
C LEU A 67 -6.81 5.07 -1.98
N LEU A 68 -7.38 5.47 -0.84
CA LEU A 68 -8.63 4.90 -0.34
C LEU A 68 -9.81 5.24 -1.28
N GLU A 69 -9.84 6.43 -1.87
CA GLU A 69 -10.86 6.80 -2.86
C GLU A 69 -10.78 5.93 -4.12
N GLN A 70 -9.56 5.65 -4.59
CA GLN A 70 -9.34 4.73 -5.71
C GLN A 70 -9.92 3.35 -5.39
N LEU A 71 -9.56 2.78 -4.23
CA LEU A 71 -10.02 1.46 -3.80
C LEU A 71 -11.54 1.42 -3.55
N CYS A 72 -12.10 2.48 -2.98
CA CYS A 72 -13.54 2.57 -2.70
C CYS A 72 -14.38 2.64 -3.99
N ARG A 73 -13.85 3.23 -5.07
CA ARG A 73 -14.51 3.31 -6.38
C ARG A 73 -14.30 2.07 -7.24
N ALA A 74 -13.27 1.28 -6.97
CA ALA A 74 -12.96 0.05 -7.70
C ALA A 74 -13.88 -1.11 -7.26
N GLU A 75 -14.02 -2.09 -8.16
CA GLU A 75 -14.56 -3.41 -7.82
C GLU A 75 -13.39 -4.28 -7.33
N GLY A 76 -13.35 -4.59 -6.03
CA GLY A 76 -12.22 -5.32 -5.45
C GLY A 76 -12.45 -5.70 -3.99
N GLU A 77 -11.60 -6.60 -3.47
CA GLU A 77 -11.70 -7.15 -2.11
C GLU A 77 -11.52 -6.10 -1.00
N ARG A 78 -10.91 -4.96 -1.35
CA ARG A 78 -10.63 -3.84 -0.44
C ARG A 78 -11.67 -2.72 -0.48
N ARG A 79 -12.68 -2.82 -1.36
CA ARG A 79 -13.66 -1.74 -1.59
C ARG A 79 -14.37 -1.30 -0.32
N GLU A 80 -14.96 -2.26 0.40
CA GLU A 80 -15.79 -1.96 1.59
C GLU A 80 -14.95 -1.36 2.72
N GLN A 81 -13.75 -1.90 2.95
CA GLN A 81 -12.81 -1.42 3.96
C GLN A 81 -12.30 -0.01 3.61
N ALA A 82 -12.02 0.25 2.33
CA ALA A 82 -11.57 1.57 1.87
C ALA A 82 -12.65 2.64 2.01
N CYS A 83 -13.89 2.35 1.60
CA CYS A 83 -15.00 3.28 1.79
C CYS A 83 -15.26 3.56 3.28
N ALA A 84 -15.22 2.52 4.13
CA ALA A 84 -15.36 2.70 5.58
C ALA A 84 -14.22 3.55 6.17
N ALA A 85 -12.99 3.41 5.64
CA ALA A 85 -11.84 4.18 6.09
C ALA A 85 -11.92 5.68 5.77
N LEU A 86 -12.54 6.06 4.66
CA LEU A 86 -12.76 7.46 4.28
C LEU A 86 -13.80 8.18 5.14
N GLY A 87 -14.73 7.43 5.73
CA GLY A 87 -15.81 7.99 6.58
C GLY A 87 -15.43 8.21 8.04
N ARG A 88 -14.15 8.06 8.39
CA ARG A 88 -13.63 8.16 9.77
C ARG A 88 -13.28 9.59 10.16
#